data_AF-A0AAQ3TL05-F1
#
_entry.id   AF-A0AAQ3TL05-F1
#
_cell.length_a   1.000
_cell.length_b   1.000
_cell.length_c   1.000
_cell.angle_alpha   90.00
_cell.angle_beta   90.00
_cell.angle_gamma   90.00
#
_symmetry.space_group_name_H-M   'P 1'
#
loop_
_entity.id
_entity.type
_entity.pdbx_description
1 polymer ?
#
loop_
_entity_poly.entity_id
_entity_poly.type
_entity_poly.pdbx_seq_one_letter_code
_entity_poly.pdbx_strand_id
1 'polypeptide(L)'
;MLSRHSLPLYNTRRSQVRPCTQLGFSRRRRRRRRRRFFVSAATMPSHKTFRIKKKLAKKMRQNRPIPYWIRMRTDNTIRYNAKRRHWRRTKLGF
;
A
#
# COMPACT_ATOMS: atom_id res chain seq x y z
N MET A 1 39.46 5.11 49.57
CA MET A 1 39.41 5.42 48.13
C MET A 1 38.10 4.91 47.54
N LEU A 2 37.21 5.86 47.26
CA LEU A 2 36.11 5.85 46.28
C LEU A 2 35.03 4.75 46.37
N SER A 3 34.13 4.97 47.33
CA SER A 3 32.68 5.15 47.16
C SER A 3 31.96 4.40 46.03
N ARG A 4 31.03 3.55 46.47
CA ARG A 4 29.92 2.95 45.73
C ARG A 4 29.20 3.99 44.86
N HIS A 5 29.31 3.89 43.54
CA HIS A 5 28.43 4.61 42.64
C HIS A 5 27.06 3.92 42.60
N SER A 6 26.13 4.49 43.37
CA SER A 6 24.70 4.22 43.29
C SER A 6 24.16 4.87 42.01
N LEU A 7 23.58 4.08 41.10
CA LEU A 7 22.89 4.60 39.93
C LEU A 7 21.61 5.36 40.38
N PRO A 8 21.36 6.58 39.88
CA PRO A 8 20.14 7.31 40.21
C PRO A 8 18.92 6.69 39.51
N LEU A 9 17.96 6.31 40.35
CA LEU A 9 16.50 6.40 40.21
C LEU A 9 15.99 6.68 38.78
N TYR A 10 15.27 5.70 38.23
CA TYR A 10 14.35 5.85 37.11
C TYR A 10 13.52 7.15 37.26
N ASN A 11 13.66 8.04 36.29
CA ASN A 11 12.92 9.29 36.28
C ASN A 11 11.47 9.02 35.83
N THR A 12 10.56 9.03 36.80
CA THR A 12 9.11 9.08 36.60
C THR A 12 8.70 10.42 35.99
N ARG A 13 8.86 10.60 34.67
CA ARG A 13 8.07 11.59 33.92
C ARG A 13 6.74 10.99 33.53
N ARG A 14 5.81 11.15 34.47
CA ARG A 14 4.36 11.11 34.32
C ARG A 14 3.93 12.08 33.20
N SER A 15 4.00 11.63 31.96
CA SER A 15 3.36 12.33 30.84
C SER A 15 1.85 12.14 30.97
N GLN A 16 1.23 13.16 31.52
CA GLN A 16 -0.21 13.38 31.59
C GLN A 16 -0.88 12.93 30.29
N VAL A 17 -1.63 11.84 30.36
CA VAL A 17 -2.50 11.40 29.27
C VAL A 17 -3.61 12.45 29.17
N ARG A 18 -3.63 13.22 28.07
CA ARG A 18 -4.71 14.17 27.80
C ARG A 18 -6.01 13.38 27.62
N PRO A 19 -7.10 13.69 28.35
CA PRO A 19 -8.39 13.06 28.10
C PRO A 19 -8.87 13.47 26.71
N CYS A 20 -8.96 12.47 25.84
CA CYS A 20 -9.56 12.58 24.52
C CYS A 20 -11.02 12.99 24.70
N THR A 21 -11.32 14.26 24.40
CA THR A 21 -12.67 14.80 24.36
C THR A 21 -13.55 13.94 23.46
N GLN A 22 -14.59 13.38 24.05
CA GLN A 22 -15.64 12.63 23.37
C GLN A 22 -16.45 13.59 22.49
N LEU A 23 -16.10 13.70 21.21
CA LEU A 23 -17.03 14.22 20.22
C LEU A 23 -17.87 13.04 19.69
N GLY A 24 -19.16 13.08 20.04
CA GLY A 24 -20.16 12.09 19.68
C GLY A 24 -20.30 11.94 18.16
N PHE A 25 -19.71 10.88 17.63
CA PHE A 25 -20.03 10.41 16.29
C PHE A 25 -21.30 9.57 16.33
N SER A 26 -22.45 10.21 16.09
CA SER A 26 -23.73 9.55 15.81
C SER A 26 -23.54 8.48 14.74
N ARG A 27 -23.52 7.20 15.16
CA ARG A 27 -23.36 6.03 14.28
C ARG A 27 -24.62 5.85 13.44
N ARG A 28 -24.79 6.63 12.37
CA ARG A 28 -25.67 6.24 11.25
C ARG A 28 -25.05 5.01 10.59
N ARG A 29 -25.49 3.82 11.00
CA ARG A 29 -25.17 2.53 10.37
C ARG A 29 -25.67 2.55 8.92
N ARG A 30 -24.89 3.11 7.99
CA ARG A 30 -25.09 2.86 6.56
C ARG A 30 -24.88 1.36 6.34
N ARG A 31 -25.99 0.62 6.19
CA ARG A 31 -25.99 -0.78 5.76
C ARG A 31 -25.17 -0.86 4.48
N ARG A 32 -23.90 -1.28 4.59
CA ARG A 32 -23.07 -1.61 3.42
C ARG A 32 -23.78 -2.78 2.75
N ARG A 33 -24.57 -2.49 1.71
CA ARG A 33 -25.01 -3.49 0.74
C ARG A 33 -23.73 -4.11 0.21
N ARG A 34 -23.35 -5.28 0.76
CA ARG A 34 -22.29 -6.11 0.21
C ARG A 34 -22.75 -6.46 -1.19
N ARG A 35 -22.27 -5.71 -2.20
CA ARG A 35 -22.33 -6.14 -3.59
C ARG A 35 -21.64 -7.49 -3.62
N ARG A 36 -22.43 -8.57 -3.59
CA ARG A 36 -21.93 -9.92 -3.79
C ARG A 36 -21.37 -9.90 -5.21
N PHE A 37 -20.05 -9.96 -5.33
CA PHE A 37 -19.42 -10.20 -6.62
C PHE A 37 -19.85 -11.59 -7.05
N PHE A 38 -20.86 -11.65 -7.93
CA PHE A 38 -21.19 -12.86 -8.68
C PHE A 38 -19.94 -13.20 -9.51
N VAL A 39 -19.19 -14.21 -9.07
CA VAL A 39 -18.12 -14.77 -9.90
C VAL A 39 -18.84 -15.70 -10.89
N SER A 40 -19.04 -15.23 -12.12
CA SER A 40 -19.56 -16.08 -13.20
C SER A 40 -18.66 -17.31 -13.33
N ALA A 41 -19.24 -18.49 -13.11
CA ALA A 41 -18.53 -19.74 -12.90
C ALA A 41 -17.93 -20.38 -14.18
N ALA A 42 -18.01 -19.74 -15.34
CA ALA A 42 -17.85 -20.44 -16.63
C ALA A 42 -16.75 -19.90 -17.56
N THR A 43 -15.68 -19.29 -17.04
CA THR A 43 -14.47 -19.08 -17.86
C THR A 43 -13.26 -19.69 -17.16
N MET A 44 -12.77 -20.81 -17.69
CA MET A 44 -11.50 -21.38 -17.24
C MET A 44 -10.43 -20.29 -17.31
N PRO A 45 -9.75 -19.94 -16.19
CA PRO A 45 -8.81 -18.82 -16.17
C PRO A 45 -7.63 -19.01 -17.12
N SER A 46 -7.32 -20.25 -17.49
CA SER A 46 -6.27 -20.62 -18.45
C SER A 46 -6.65 -20.30 -19.90
N HIS A 47 -7.92 -20.42 -20.28
CA HIS A 47 -8.35 -20.28 -21.67
C HIS A 47 -8.70 -18.83 -21.98
N LYS A 48 -7.73 -18.09 -22.55
CA LYS A 48 -7.81 -16.65 -22.79
C LYS A 48 -7.83 -16.34 -24.28
N THR A 49 -8.65 -15.37 -24.69
CA THR A 49 -8.65 -14.84 -26.06
C THR A 49 -7.35 -14.09 -26.37
N PHE A 50 -7.01 -13.97 -27.66
CA PHE A 50 -5.80 -13.27 -28.12
C PHE A 50 -5.73 -11.80 -27.68
N ARG A 51 -6.88 -11.11 -27.68
CA ARG A 51 -6.98 -9.71 -27.20
C ARG A 51 -6.56 -9.59 -25.73
N ILE A 52 -7.02 -10.50 -24.87
CA ILE A 52 -6.64 -10.52 -23.45
C ILE A 52 -5.15 -10.90 -23.29
N LYS A 53 -4.66 -11.89 -24.04
CA LYS A 53 -3.22 -12.26 -24.04
C LYS A 53 -2.33 -11.07 -24.39
N LYS A 54 -2.67 -10.29 -25.43
CA LYS A 54 -1.97 -9.05 -25.80
C LYS A 54 -1.97 -8.02 -24.67
N LYS A 55 -3.13 -7.76 -24.04
CA LYS A 55 -3.23 -6.84 -22.90
C LYS A 55 -2.37 -7.29 -21.72
N LEU A 56 -2.41 -8.58 -21.37
CA LEU A 56 -1.59 -9.14 -20.28
C LEU A 56 -0.09 -9.02 -20.58
N ALA A 57 0.33 -9.37 -21.80
CA ALA A 57 1.72 -9.24 -22.23
C ALA A 57 2.20 -7.78 -22.14
N LYS A 58 1.39 -6.80 -22.59
CA LYS A 58 1.73 -5.38 -22.47
C LYS A 58 1.86 -4.94 -21.00
N LYS A 59 0.95 -5.38 -20.13
CA LYS A 59 1.00 -5.08 -18.69
C LYS A 59 2.21 -5.71 -18.00
N MET A 60 2.66 -6.88 -18.45
CA MET A 60 3.93 -7.47 -18.00
C MET A 60 5.13 -6.63 -18.47
N ARG A 61 5.15 -6.23 -19.74
CA ARG A 61 6.25 -5.39 -20.30
C ARG A 61 6.35 -4.01 -19.63
N GLN A 62 5.22 -3.38 -19.30
CA GLN A 62 5.19 -2.08 -18.61
C GLN A 62 5.68 -2.13 -17.16
N ASN A 63 5.62 -3.30 -16.51
CA ASN A 63 5.93 -3.45 -15.09
C ASN A 63 7.43 -3.62 -14.84
N ARG A 64 8.24 -2.65 -15.30
CA ARG A 64 9.71 -2.66 -15.21
C ARG A 64 10.21 -1.43 -14.44
N PRO A 65 11.38 -1.52 -13.76
CA PRO A 65 12.04 -0.35 -13.18
C PRO A 65 12.53 0.60 -14.27
N ILE A 66 12.75 1.87 -13.89
CA ILE A 66 13.33 2.87 -14.79
C ILE A 66 14.82 2.55 -15.00
N PRO A 67 15.34 2.64 -16.24
CA PRO A 67 16.77 2.47 -16.52
C PRO A 67 17.64 3.50 -15.79
N TYR A 68 18.87 3.13 -15.43
CA TYR A 68 19.77 3.99 -14.67
C TYR A 68 20.20 5.24 -15.45
N TRP A 69 20.52 5.10 -16.73
CA TRP A 69 20.94 6.23 -17.58
C TRP A 69 19.89 7.34 -17.70
N ILE A 70 18.60 7.00 -17.59
CA ILE A 70 17.52 8.02 -17.55
C ILE A 70 17.67 8.91 -16.31
N ARG A 71 18.09 8.36 -15.18
CA ARG A 71 18.32 9.13 -13.94
C ARG A 71 19.51 10.07 -14.04
N MET A 72 20.43 9.81 -14.97
CA MET A 72 21.62 10.62 -15.20
C MET A 72 21.38 11.76 -16.21
N ARG A 73 20.22 11.78 -16.89
CA ARG A 73 19.88 12.85 -17.83
C ARG A 73 19.64 14.16 -17.07
N THR A 74 20.19 15.26 -17.58
CA THR A 74 19.98 16.62 -17.07
C THR A 74 18.49 16.99 -17.10
N ASP A 75 18.05 17.78 -16.13
CA ASP A 75 16.67 18.27 -15.96
C ASP A 75 15.59 17.18 -15.89
N ASN A 76 15.96 15.97 -15.49
CA ASN A 76 14.99 14.89 -15.29
C ASN A 76 14.51 14.80 -13.83
N THR A 77 13.22 15.06 -13.63
CA THR A 77 12.56 14.95 -12.31
C THR A 77 12.12 13.51 -11.97
N ILE A 78 12.14 12.59 -12.93
CA ILE A 78 11.58 11.24 -12.78
C ILE A 78 12.60 10.30 -12.10
N ARG A 79 12.32 9.88 -10.85
CA ARG A 79 13.22 8.97 -10.08
C ARG A 79 12.79 7.51 -10.07
N TYR A 80 11.49 7.25 -10.04
CA TYR A 80 10.91 5.91 -9.96
C TYR A 80 9.65 5.79 -10.83
N ASN A 81 9.28 4.57 -11.20
CA ASN A 81 8.07 4.31 -11.99
C ASN A 81 6.85 4.30 -11.06
N ALA A 82 6.17 5.45 -10.93
CA ALA A 82 4.96 5.59 -10.11
C ALA A 82 3.81 4.65 -10.54
N LYS A 83 3.78 4.23 -11.81
CA LYS A 83 2.75 3.33 -12.37
C LYS A 83 3.13 1.85 -12.30
N ARG A 84 4.23 1.50 -11.62
CA ARG A 84 4.64 0.10 -11.40
C ARG A 84 3.60 -0.60 -10.53
N ARG A 85 3.28 -1.86 -10.85
CA ARG A 85 2.19 -2.61 -10.21
C ARG A 85 2.68 -3.90 -9.56
N HIS A 86 2.16 -4.22 -8.38
CA HIS A 86 2.32 -5.54 -7.77
C HIS A 86 1.03 -6.36 -7.87
N TRP A 87 1.13 -7.63 -8.24
CA TRP A 87 -0.04 -8.48 -8.55
C TRP A 87 -0.90 -8.83 -7.33
N ARG A 88 -0.31 -8.82 -6.12
CA ARG A 88 -1.05 -9.00 -4.86
C ARG A 88 -1.79 -7.72 -4.44
N ARG A 89 -1.27 -6.53 -4.75
CA ARG A 89 -1.85 -5.25 -4.29
C ARG A 89 -2.94 -4.72 -5.21
N THR A 90 -2.72 -4.71 -6.53
CA THR A 90 -3.65 -4.07 -7.48
C THR A 90 -4.02 -5.01 -8.62
N LYS A 91 -5.32 -5.23 -8.83
CA LYS A 91 -5.86 -6.06 -9.93
C LYS A 91 -6.03 -5.22 -11.20
N LEU A 92 -6.00 -5.90 -12.35
CA LEU A 92 -5.93 -5.24 -13.65
C LEU A 92 -7.29 -4.75 -14.19
N GLY A 93 -8.40 -5.17 -13.58
CA GLY A 93 -9.72 -4.54 -13.73
C GLY A 93 -10.21 -4.42 -15.17
N PHE A 94 -10.24 -5.51 -15.91
CA PHE A 94 -10.82 -5.59 -17.25
C PHE A 94 -11.62 -6.87 -17.44
#